data_AF-A0A950ELT0-F1
#
_entry.id   AF-A0A950ELT0-F1
#
_cell.length_a   1.000
_cell.length_b   1.000
_cell.length_c   1.000
_cell.angle_alpha   90.00
_cell.angle_beta   90.00
_cell.angle_gamma   90.00
#
_symmetry.space_group_name_H-M   'P 1'
#
loop_
_entity.id
_entity.type
_entity.pdbx_description
1 polymer ?
#
loop_
_entity_poly.entity_id
_entity_poly.type
_entity_poly.pdbx_seq_one_letter_code
_entity_poly.pdbx_strand_id
1 'polypeptide(L)'
;HAVEIDGEEYWDGGFAGNPTITPLVRHCQSQDTILVQINPIERNRPVRNAQAIHNRINEISFNAPLLKELRMTALLRQVADPGHSEGRQWAEMRIHRIGTDMIEDLSASSKMLAEWSFLCLLRDKGRHAADTFLATHQADLGQRSTLDLDALLQGV
;
A
#
# COMPACT_ATOMS: atom_id res chain seq x y z
N HIS A 1 21.54 -9.28 -2.78
CA HIS A 1 22.87 -8.69 -2.49
C HIS A 1 22.63 -7.65 -1.43
N ALA A 2 23.27 -7.78 -0.27
CA ALA A 2 23.15 -6.80 0.80
C ALA A 2 23.99 -5.56 0.46
N VAL A 3 23.59 -4.38 0.94
CA VAL A 3 24.39 -3.15 0.84
C VAL A 3 24.87 -2.83 2.24
N GLU A 4 26.18 -2.63 2.42
CA GLU A 4 26.75 -2.25 3.70
C GLU A 4 26.68 -0.73 3.87
N ILE A 5 26.14 -0.27 4.99
CA ILE A 5 26.09 1.14 5.40
C ILE A 5 26.48 1.19 6.88
N ASP A 6 27.48 2.00 7.23
CA ASP A 6 27.97 2.17 8.61
C ASP A 6 28.29 0.85 9.35
N GLY A 7 28.74 -0.17 8.63
CA GLY A 7 29.11 -1.48 9.17
C GLY A 7 27.94 -2.45 9.38
N GLU A 8 26.74 -2.10 8.95
CA GLU A 8 25.56 -2.95 8.98
C GLU A 8 25.10 -3.36 7.56
N GLU A 9 24.67 -4.61 7.41
CA GLU A 9 24.18 -5.14 6.14
C GLU A 9 22.68 -4.86 5.95
N TYR A 10 22.34 -4.08 4.93
CA TYR A 10 20.98 -3.73 4.58
C TYR A 10 20.48 -4.53 3.38
N TRP A 11 19.19 -4.88 3.45
CA TRP A 11 18.44 -5.55 2.38
C TRP A 11 17.24 -4.69 2.00
N ASP A 12 16.49 -5.09 0.99
CA ASP A 12 15.26 -4.41 0.59
C ASP A 12 14.32 -4.25 1.80
N GLY A 13 14.02 -3.01 2.17
CA GLY A 13 13.20 -2.67 3.32
C GLY A 13 11.78 -3.26 3.25
N GLY A 14 11.30 -3.65 2.07
CA GLY A 14 9.98 -4.25 1.98
C GLY A 14 9.82 -5.60 2.66
N PHE A 15 10.90 -6.33 2.94
CA PHE A 15 10.81 -7.53 3.79
C PHE A 15 10.50 -7.21 5.26
N ALA A 16 10.84 -6.00 5.72
CA ALA A 16 10.49 -5.49 7.04
C ALA A 16 9.17 -4.71 7.04
N GLY A 17 8.86 -4.01 5.95
CA GLY A 17 7.54 -3.46 5.64
C GLY A 17 7.56 -2.44 4.50
N ASN A 18 6.68 -2.61 3.51
CA ASN A 18 6.58 -1.71 2.34
C ASN A 18 5.12 -1.54 1.85
N PRO A 19 4.48 -0.39 2.16
CA PRO A 19 4.88 0.60 3.16
C PRO A 19 4.43 0.22 4.58
N THR A 20 5.10 0.77 5.59
CA THR A 20 4.55 0.85 6.94
C THR A 20 3.93 2.24 7.17
N ILE A 21 2.81 2.28 7.87
CA ILE A 21 2.04 3.48 8.21
C ILE A 21 2.53 4.07 9.53
N THR A 22 3.08 3.25 10.43
CA THR A 22 3.56 3.69 11.77
C THR A 22 4.42 4.97 11.74
N PRO A 23 5.42 5.13 10.83
CA PRO A 23 6.20 6.35 10.78
C PRO A 23 5.36 7.60 10.43
N LEU A 24 4.35 7.45 9.56
CA LEU A 24 3.46 8.55 9.18
C LEU A 24 2.59 8.96 10.37
N VAL A 25 2.09 8.00 11.15
CA VAL A 25 1.30 8.29 12.36
C VAL A 25 2.12 9.12 13.35
N ARG A 26 3.37 8.72 13.59
CA ARG A 26 4.20 9.30 14.64
C ARG A 26 4.89 10.61 14.26
N HIS A 27 5.12 10.83 12.98
CA HIS A 27 6.01 11.91 12.52
C HIS A 27 5.36 12.89 11.53
N CYS A 28 4.19 12.58 10.98
CA CYS A 28 3.48 13.51 10.10
C CYS A 28 2.41 14.32 10.85
N GLN A 29 2.29 15.60 10.50
CA GLN A 29 1.22 16.47 11.01
C GLN A 29 -0.11 16.28 10.26
N SER A 30 -0.05 15.76 9.02
CA SER A 30 -1.23 15.46 8.21
C SER A 30 -1.96 14.25 8.78
N GLN A 31 -3.28 14.36 8.92
CA GLN A 31 -4.15 13.21 9.18
C GLN A 31 -4.45 12.40 7.91
N ASP A 32 -4.24 13.00 6.73
CA ASP A 32 -4.49 12.36 5.45
C ASP A 32 -3.22 11.66 4.95
N THR A 33 -3.36 10.37 4.66
CA THR A 33 -2.33 9.49 4.10
C THR A 33 -2.80 8.96 2.75
N ILE A 34 -2.02 9.21 1.70
CA ILE A 34 -2.26 8.66 0.36
C ILE A 34 -1.37 7.42 0.16
N LEU A 35 -1.99 6.26 0.16
CA LEU A 35 -1.38 4.98 -0.17
C LEU A 35 -1.37 4.81 -1.70
N VAL A 36 -0.17 4.87 -2.30
CA VAL A 36 0.04 4.50 -3.70
C VAL A 36 0.38 3.02 -3.77
N GLN A 37 -0.58 2.21 -4.16
CA GLN A 37 -0.46 0.76 -4.12
C GLN A 37 -0.20 0.20 -5.52
N ILE A 38 1.03 -0.28 -5.72
CA ILE A 38 1.49 -0.87 -6.99
C ILE A 38 1.11 -2.35 -7.06
N ASN A 39 1.37 -3.13 -6.00
CA ASN A 39 1.08 -4.55 -6.01
C ASN A 39 -0.40 -4.83 -5.64
N PRO A 40 -1.08 -5.73 -6.36
CA PRO A 40 -2.44 -6.12 -5.99
C PRO A 40 -2.42 -6.93 -4.68
N ILE A 41 -3.40 -6.67 -3.79
CA ILE A 41 -3.58 -7.45 -2.55
C ILE A 41 -4.14 -8.84 -2.89
N GLU A 42 -5.12 -8.88 -3.78
CA GLU A 42 -5.79 -10.10 -4.23
C GLU A 42 -5.39 -10.43 -5.67
N ARG A 43 -5.34 -11.71 -6.01
CA ARG A 43 -5.22 -12.15 -7.41
C ARG A 43 -6.31 -13.17 -7.68
N ASN A 44 -7.15 -12.88 -8.68
CA ASN A 44 -8.26 -13.75 -9.07
C ASN A 44 -7.83 -14.94 -9.95
N ARG A 45 -6.57 -15.00 -10.38
CA ARG A 45 -6.05 -16.07 -11.25
C ARG A 45 -5.18 -17.08 -10.46
N PRO A 46 -5.37 -18.40 -10.66
CA PRO A 46 -4.57 -19.40 -9.97
C PRO A 46 -3.11 -19.38 -10.43
N VAL A 47 -2.18 -19.32 -9.48
CA VAL A 47 -0.74 -19.47 -9.72
C VAL A 47 -0.38 -20.96 -9.85
N ARG A 48 0.30 -21.33 -10.95
CA ARG A 48 0.51 -22.76 -11.31
C ARG A 48 1.97 -23.17 -11.51
N ASN A 49 2.91 -22.23 -11.56
CA ASN A 49 4.33 -22.53 -11.74
C ASN A 49 5.18 -21.96 -10.59
N ALA A 50 6.37 -22.52 -10.37
CA ALA A 50 7.24 -22.17 -9.25
C ALA A 50 7.59 -20.68 -9.21
N GLN A 51 7.85 -20.05 -10.36
CA GLN A 51 8.15 -18.62 -10.44
C GLN A 51 6.97 -17.76 -10.00
N ALA A 52 5.75 -18.11 -10.44
CA ALA A 52 4.53 -17.42 -10.07
C ALA A 52 4.20 -17.60 -8.59
N ILE A 53 4.46 -18.78 -8.03
CA ILE A 53 4.32 -19.04 -6.58
C ILE A 53 5.29 -18.17 -5.79
N HIS A 54 6.57 -18.12 -6.18
CA HIS A 54 7.56 -17.32 -5.47
C HIS A 54 7.23 -15.82 -5.56
N ASN A 55 6.77 -15.34 -6.72
CA ASN A 55 6.26 -13.98 -6.87
C ASN A 55 5.05 -13.71 -5.96
N ARG A 56 4.12 -14.66 -5.84
CA ARG A 56 2.95 -14.50 -4.97
C ARG A 56 3.34 -14.48 -3.49
N ILE A 57 4.29 -15.31 -3.07
CA ILE A 57 4.83 -15.26 -1.70
C ILE A 57 5.41 -13.87 -1.44
N ASN A 58 6.23 -13.34 -2.34
CA ASN A 58 6.79 -12.00 -2.20
C ASN A 58 5.68 -10.93 -2.12
N GLU A 59 4.68 -10.97 -3.01
CA GLU A 59 3.53 -10.05 -2.97
C GLU A 59 2.79 -10.10 -1.62
N ILE A 60 2.55 -11.30 -1.08
CA ILE A 60 1.89 -11.47 0.23
C ILE A 60 2.78 -10.93 1.34
N SER A 61 4.06 -11.29 1.35
CA SER A 61 5.01 -10.83 2.37
C SER A 61 5.14 -9.31 2.39
N PHE A 62 5.17 -8.66 1.23
CA PHE A 62 5.23 -7.19 1.14
C PHE A 62 3.93 -6.52 1.64
N ASN A 63 2.76 -7.09 1.34
CA ASN A 63 1.47 -6.50 1.74
C ASN A 63 1.06 -6.81 3.19
N ALA A 64 1.59 -7.88 3.79
CA ALA A 64 1.14 -8.34 5.11
C ALA A 64 1.32 -7.31 6.23
N PRO A 65 2.46 -6.59 6.36
CA PRO A 65 2.62 -5.55 7.37
C PRO A 65 1.59 -4.42 7.22
N LEU A 66 1.42 -3.91 5.99
CA LEU A 66 0.44 -2.88 5.67
C LEU A 66 -0.98 -3.32 6.04
N LEU A 67 -1.40 -4.51 5.63
CA LEU A 67 -2.75 -5.02 5.93
C LEU A 67 -3.00 -5.13 7.44
N LYS A 68 -1.98 -5.52 8.21
CA LYS A 68 -2.08 -5.59 9.67
C LYS A 68 -2.27 -4.20 10.29
N GLU A 69 -1.53 -3.19 9.81
CA GLU A 69 -1.67 -1.81 10.27
C GLU A 69 -3.02 -1.19 9.86
N LEU A 70 -3.50 -1.46 8.64
CA LEU A 70 -4.82 -1.01 8.18
C LEU A 70 -5.96 -1.64 9.02
N ARG A 71 -5.86 -2.94 9.34
CA ARG A 71 -6.82 -3.61 10.23
C ARG A 71 -6.80 -3.06 11.65
N MET A 72 -5.62 -2.81 12.20
CA MET A 72 -5.48 -2.16 13.50
C MET A 72 -6.12 -0.77 13.48
N THR A 73 -5.89 0.00 12.42
CA THR A 73 -6.52 1.32 12.23
C THR A 73 -8.04 1.20 12.24
N ALA A 74 -8.60 0.24 11.51
CA ALA A 74 -10.04 -0.03 11.47
C ALA A 74 -10.60 -0.37 12.87
N LEU A 75 -9.91 -1.21 13.65
CA LEU A 75 -10.31 -1.53 15.03
C LEU A 75 -10.27 -0.30 15.95
N LEU A 76 -9.22 0.52 15.86
CA LEU A 76 -9.05 1.70 16.72
C LEU A 76 -10.10 2.78 16.43
N ARG A 77 -10.58 2.88 15.18
CA ARG A 77 -11.69 3.77 14.79
C ARG A 77 -13.02 3.43 15.48
N GLN A 78 -13.21 2.18 15.91
CA GLN A 78 -14.43 1.74 16.59
C GLN A 78 -14.40 2.03 18.10
N VAL A 79 -13.27 2.48 18.64
CA VAL A 79 -13.14 2.82 20.06
C VAL A 79 -13.81 4.16 20.34
N ALA A 80 -14.77 4.17 21.26
CA ALA A 80 -15.59 5.35 21.55
C ALA A 80 -14.80 6.56 22.10
N ASP A 81 -13.73 6.33 22.85
CA ASP A 81 -12.80 7.37 23.32
C ASP A 81 -11.37 6.83 23.36
N PRO A 82 -10.53 7.13 22.34
CA PRO A 82 -9.13 6.70 22.32
C PRO A 82 -8.20 7.54 23.22
N GLY A 83 -8.74 8.54 23.93
CA GLY A 83 -8.00 9.44 24.81
C GLY A 83 -7.02 10.34 24.07
N HIS A 84 -5.83 10.57 24.64
CA HIS A 84 -4.76 11.39 24.03
C HIS A 84 -3.53 10.54 23.65
N SER A 85 -3.74 9.26 23.37
CA SER A 85 -2.69 8.30 23.06
C SER A 85 -2.33 8.26 21.57
N GLU A 86 -1.26 7.53 21.21
CA GLU A 86 -0.98 7.18 19.81
C GLU A 86 -2.19 6.49 19.14
N GLY A 87 -2.98 5.74 19.91
CA GLY A 87 -4.20 5.09 19.41
C GLY A 87 -5.22 6.07 18.83
N ARG A 88 -5.28 7.32 19.33
CA ARG A 88 -6.10 8.38 18.74
C ARG A 88 -5.57 8.83 17.39
N GLN A 89 -4.26 8.95 17.24
CA GLN A 89 -3.63 9.33 15.96
C GLN A 89 -3.90 8.28 14.89
N TRP A 90 -3.83 7.00 15.25
CA TRP A 90 -4.27 5.90 14.38
C TRP A 90 -5.76 6.00 14.05
N ALA A 91 -6.63 6.19 15.04
CA ALA A 91 -8.08 6.27 14.82
C ALA A 91 -8.50 7.46 13.93
N GLU A 92 -7.83 8.60 14.06
CA GLU A 92 -8.14 9.82 13.29
C GLU A 92 -7.55 9.82 11.87
N MET A 93 -6.64 8.89 11.55
CA MET A 93 -6.00 8.85 10.25
C MET A 93 -7.01 8.60 9.12
N ARG A 94 -6.99 9.47 8.10
CA ARG A 94 -7.74 9.34 6.86
C ARG A 94 -6.85 8.66 5.83
N ILE A 95 -7.29 7.52 5.32
CA ILE A 95 -6.52 6.74 4.35
C ILE A 95 -7.18 6.82 2.99
N HIS A 96 -6.38 7.17 2.01
CA HIS A 96 -6.75 7.25 0.61
C HIS A 96 -5.92 6.26 -0.18
N ARG A 97 -6.52 5.60 -1.16
CA ARG A 97 -5.81 4.62 -2.00
C ARG A 97 -5.82 5.08 -3.45
N ILE A 98 -4.64 5.13 -4.04
CA ILE A 98 -4.44 5.22 -5.48
C ILE A 98 -3.86 3.86 -5.92
N GLY A 99 -4.57 3.16 -6.79
CA GLY A 99 -4.16 1.86 -7.31
C GLY A 99 -4.51 1.72 -8.79
N THR A 100 -3.99 0.68 -9.43
CA THR A 100 -4.32 0.34 -10.81
C THR A 100 -4.35 -1.18 -11.01
N ASP A 101 -5.37 -1.69 -11.68
CA ASP A 101 -5.52 -3.12 -11.96
C ASP A 101 -4.63 -3.58 -13.12
N MET A 102 -4.03 -2.64 -13.86
CA MET A 102 -3.16 -2.90 -15.01
C MET A 102 -1.97 -3.82 -14.68
N ILE A 103 -1.47 -3.76 -13.45
CA ILE A 103 -0.34 -4.56 -13.00
C ILE A 103 -0.71 -6.05 -12.92
N GLU A 104 -2.00 -6.39 -12.81
CA GLU A 104 -2.44 -7.78 -12.87
C GLU A 104 -2.22 -8.41 -14.25
N ASP A 105 -2.32 -7.61 -15.32
CA ASP A 105 -2.14 -8.04 -16.71
C ASP A 105 -0.67 -8.05 -17.17
N LEU A 106 0.22 -7.42 -16.41
CA LEU A 106 1.65 -7.47 -16.66
C LEU A 106 2.25 -8.81 -16.22
N SER A 107 2.97 -9.46 -17.13
CA SER A 107 3.71 -10.68 -16.81
C SER A 107 4.85 -10.41 -15.84
N ALA A 108 5.28 -11.43 -15.09
CA ALA A 108 6.45 -11.32 -14.23
C ALA A 108 7.73 -10.89 -14.97
N SER A 109 7.86 -11.24 -16.25
CA SER A 109 9.00 -10.85 -17.10
C SER A 109 9.03 -9.35 -17.41
N SER A 110 7.89 -8.65 -17.34
CA SER A 110 7.84 -7.20 -17.55
C SER A 110 8.68 -6.42 -16.54
N LYS A 111 8.95 -6.98 -15.36
CA LYS A 111 9.81 -6.38 -14.32
C LYS A 111 11.26 -6.17 -14.78
N MET A 112 11.70 -6.91 -15.80
CA MET A 112 13.04 -6.80 -16.38
C MET A 112 13.08 -5.88 -17.60
N LEU A 113 11.93 -5.33 -18.04
CA LEU A 113 11.87 -4.43 -19.19
C LEU A 113 12.25 -3.02 -18.77
N ALA A 114 13.39 -2.55 -19.28
CA ALA A 114 13.90 -1.19 -19.04
C ALA A 114 13.78 -0.28 -20.28
N GLU A 115 12.97 -0.66 -21.27
CA GLU A 115 12.75 0.15 -22.46
C GLU A 115 12.06 1.49 -22.12
N TRP A 116 12.56 2.58 -22.67
CA TRP A 116 12.06 3.93 -22.38
C TRP A 116 10.56 4.10 -22.68
N SER A 117 10.10 3.50 -23.77
CA SER A 117 8.68 3.46 -24.15
C SER A 117 7.82 2.78 -23.09
N PHE A 118 8.28 1.67 -22.54
CA PHE A 118 7.60 0.94 -21.47
C PHE A 118 7.59 1.74 -20.15
N LEU A 119 8.69 2.39 -19.79
CA LEU A 119 8.73 3.27 -18.62
C LEU A 119 7.80 4.48 -18.77
N CYS A 120 7.71 5.08 -19.96
CA CYS A 120 6.75 6.14 -20.26
C CYS A 120 5.31 5.64 -20.13
N LEU A 121 5.01 4.44 -20.63
CA LEU A 121 3.70 3.80 -20.45
C LEU A 121 3.35 3.65 -18.97
N LEU A 122 4.26 3.10 -18.15
CA LEU A 122 4.03 2.94 -16.70
C LEU A 122 3.78 4.29 -16.01
N ARG A 123 4.58 5.31 -16.33
CA ARG A 123 4.40 6.68 -15.83
C ARG A 123 3.03 7.23 -16.18
N ASP A 124 2.63 7.13 -17.45
CA ASP A 124 1.38 7.71 -17.94
C ASP A 124 0.16 6.98 -17.34
N LYS A 125 0.27 5.67 -17.08
CA LYS A 125 -0.74 4.91 -16.33
C LYS A 125 -0.82 5.35 -14.87
N GLY A 126 0.30 5.60 -14.20
CA GLY A 126 0.32 6.15 -12.84
C GLY A 126 -0.36 7.53 -12.76
N ARG A 127 -0.10 8.41 -13.74
CA ARG A 127 -0.77 9.71 -13.83
C ARG A 127 -2.27 9.57 -14.02
N HIS A 128 -2.70 8.72 -14.94
CA HIS A 128 -4.12 8.47 -15.16
C HIS A 128 -4.84 7.95 -13.91
N ALA A 129 -4.21 7.06 -13.14
CA ALA A 129 -4.75 6.58 -11.87
C ALA A 129 -4.91 7.71 -10.84
N ALA A 130 -3.92 8.60 -10.74
CA ALA A 130 -3.99 9.78 -9.88
C ALA A 130 -5.07 10.78 -10.35
N ASP A 131 -5.18 11.03 -11.65
CA ASP A 131 -6.21 11.91 -12.22
C ASP A 131 -7.61 11.37 -11.93
N THR A 132 -7.80 10.06 -12.06
CA THR A 132 -9.07 9.38 -11.75
C THR A 132 -9.40 9.50 -10.26
N PHE A 133 -8.41 9.29 -9.40
CA PHE A 133 -8.55 9.47 -7.96
C PHE A 133 -8.97 10.91 -7.62
N LEU A 134 -8.28 11.91 -8.16
CA LEU A 134 -8.60 13.32 -7.88
C LEU A 134 -9.99 13.70 -8.41
N ALA A 135 -10.34 13.27 -9.63
CA ALA A 135 -11.67 13.51 -10.20
C ALA A 135 -12.80 12.96 -9.33
N THR A 136 -12.55 11.85 -8.62
CA THR A 136 -13.56 11.16 -7.81
C THR A 136 -13.55 11.63 -6.35
N HIS A 137 -12.36 11.87 -5.78
CA HIS A 137 -12.13 11.94 -4.34
C HIS A 137 -11.43 13.22 -3.86
N GLN A 138 -11.13 14.18 -4.73
CA GLN A 138 -10.47 15.43 -4.32
C GLN A 138 -11.23 16.14 -3.19
N ALA A 139 -12.57 16.11 -3.21
CA ALA A 139 -13.40 16.72 -2.17
C ALA A 139 -13.40 15.93 -0.85
N ASP A 140 -13.00 14.65 -0.85
CA ASP A 140 -12.94 13.83 0.35
C ASP A 140 -11.65 14.06 1.16
N LEU A 141 -10.58 14.56 0.51
CA LEU A 141 -9.30 14.87 1.16
C LEU A 141 -9.50 15.90 2.28
N GLY A 142 -8.94 15.62 3.46
CA GLY A 142 -9.11 16.44 4.67
C GLY A 142 -10.45 16.22 5.37
N GLN A 143 -11.40 15.49 4.78
CA GLN A 143 -12.73 15.27 5.32
C GLN A 143 -12.94 13.83 5.80
N ARG A 144 -12.66 12.84 4.95
CA ARG A 144 -12.86 11.41 5.25
C ARG A 144 -11.96 10.51 4.43
N SER A 145 -11.69 9.30 4.93
CA SER A 145 -11.01 8.25 4.17
C SER A 145 -11.78 7.90 2.89
N THR A 146 -11.05 7.58 1.82
CA THR A 146 -11.65 7.03 0.58
C THR A 146 -11.46 5.52 0.48
N LEU A 147 -10.54 4.96 1.28
CA LEU A 147 -10.43 3.53 1.48
C LEU A 147 -11.43 3.09 2.56
N ASP A 148 -12.27 2.11 2.23
CA ASP A 148 -13.14 1.45 3.21
C ASP A 148 -12.30 0.54 4.11
N LEU A 149 -12.02 1.03 5.32
CA LEU A 149 -11.26 0.30 6.33
C LEU A 149 -12.13 -0.74 7.06
N ASP A 150 -13.43 -0.52 7.16
CA ASP A 150 -14.33 -1.43 7.89
C ASP A 150 -14.51 -2.75 7.14
N ALA A 151 -14.44 -2.72 5.80
CA ALA A 151 -14.37 -3.93 4.98
C ALA A 151 -13.22 -4.88 5.39
N LEU A 152 -12.11 -4.36 5.94
CA LEU A 152 -10.96 -5.17 6.37
C LEU A 152 -11.24 -6.00 7.64
N LEU A 153 -12.30 -5.67 8.38
CA LEU A 153 -12.73 -6.38 9.59
C LEU A 153 -13.71 -7.52 9.29
N GLN A 154 -14.33 -7.52 8.11
CA GLN A 154 -15.31 -8.54 7.71
C GLN A 154 -14.67 -9.84 7.20
N GLY A 155 -13.34 -9.88 7.03
CA GLY A 155 -12.62 -11.01 6.45
C GLY A 155 -11.63 -11.71 7.38
N VAL A 156 -11.98 -12.93 7.78
CA VAL A 156 -11.06 -14.09 7.88
C VAL A 156 -11.71 -15.23 7.11
#